data_AF-A0A3N5M486-F1
#
_entry.id   AF-A0A3N5M486-F1
#
_cell.length_a   1.000
_cell.length_b   1.000
_cell.length_c   1.000
_cell.angle_alpha   90.00
_cell.angle_beta   90.00
_cell.angle_gamma   90.00
#
_symmetry.space_group_name_H-M   'P 1'
#
loop_
_entity.id
_entity.type
_entity.pdbx_description
1 polymer ?
#
loop_
_entity_poly.entity_id
_entity_poly.type
_entity_poly.pdbx_seq_one_letter_code
_entity_poly.pdbx_strand_id
1 'polypeptide(L)' 'MAAESYPQDLKYYKEHDWVRLEGDEAVFGITWFAQDELGEIVYADL' A
#
# COMPACT_ATOMS: atom_id res chain seq x y z
N MET A 1 0.87 5.61 -15.47
CA MET A 1 1.64 4.51 -14.87
C MET A 1 2.37 5.10 -13.67
N ALA A 2 2.00 4.72 -12.44
CA ALA A 2 2.77 5.12 -11.26
C ALA A 2 4.13 4.40 -11.30
N ALA A 3 5.23 5.08 -10.96
CA ALA A 3 6.53 4.43 -10.88
C ALA A 3 6.54 3.39 -9.76
N GLU A 4 7.14 2.23 -10.02
CA GLU A 4 7.37 1.20 -9.00
C GLU A 4 8.14 1.81 -7.82
N SER A 5 7.54 1.79 -6.63
CA SER A 5 8.09 2.42 -5.45
C SER A 5 7.74 1.64 -4.19
N TYR A 6 8.78 1.26 -3.43
CA TYR A 6 8.67 0.60 -2.14
C TYR A 6 9.48 1.42 -1.11
N PRO A 7 8.84 2.40 -0.45
CA PRO A 7 9.49 3.21 0.59
C PRO A 7 9.97 2.34 1.76
N GLN A 8 11.14 2.66 2.33
CA GLN A 8 11.76 1.86 3.41
C GLN A 8 11.21 2.18 4.81
N ASP A 9 10.51 3.30 4.95
CA ASP A 9 9.82 3.74 6.17
C ASP A 9 8.51 2.98 6.44
N LEU A 10 8.11 2.12 5.51
CA LEU A 10 6.91 1.30 5.61
C LEU A 10 7.22 -0.08 6.20
N LYS A 11 6.32 -0.58 7.03
CA LYS A 11 6.32 -1.96 7.49
C LYS A 11 5.42 -2.78 6.58
N TYR A 12 6.03 -3.65 5.77
CA TYR A 12 5.31 -4.51 4.83
C TYR A 12 4.82 -5.80 5.48
N TYR A 13 3.65 -6.26 5.06
CA TYR A 13 3.10 -7.56 5.39
C TYR A 13 3.11 -8.49 4.17
N LYS A 14 3.03 -9.80 4.42
CA LYS A 14 3.14 -10.82 3.37
C LYS A 14 1.97 -10.81 2.37
N GLU A 15 0.85 -10.19 2.75
CA GLU A 15 -0.35 -10.07 1.92
C GLU A 15 -0.31 -8.83 1.01
N HIS A 16 0.88 -8.31 0.69
CA HIS A 16 1.05 -7.13 -0.16
C HIS A 16 0.44 -5.84 0.40
N ASP A 17 0.35 -5.77 1.73
CA ASP A 17 -0.07 -4.60 2.48
C ASP A 17 1.12 -3.93 3.17
N TRP A 18 0.93 -2.68 3.58
CA TRP A 18 1.88 -1.96 4.40
C TRP A 18 1.20 -1.10 5.45
N VAL A 19 1.95 -0.81 6.51
CA VAL A 19 1.60 0.19 7.51
C VAL A 19 2.71 1.21 7.68
N ARG A 20 2.34 2.49 7.72
CA ARG A 20 3.20 3.60 8.14
C ARG A 20 2.74 4.07 9.51
N LEU A 21 3.68 4.19 10.45
CA LEU A 21 3.39 4.72 11.78
C LEU A 21 3.78 6.19 11.80
N GLU A 22 2.81 7.05 12.15
CA GLU A 22 2.99 8.49 12.29
C GLU A 22 2.55 8.90 13.70
N GLY A 23 3.49 8.79 14.67
CA GLY A 23 3.20 9.06 16.07
C GLY A 23 2.22 8.05 16.66
N ASP A 24 1.05 8.53 17.06
CA ASP A 24 -0.05 7.72 17.61
C ASP A 24 -1.03 7.22 16.52
N GLU A 25 -0.82 7.61 15.26
CA GLU A 25 -1.67 7.22 14.13
C GLU A 25 -0.96 6.20 13.24
N ALA A 26 -1.74 5.32 12.62
CA ALA A 26 -1.25 4.32 11.69
C ALA A 26 -2.00 4.45 10.36
N VAL A 27 -1.26 4.65 9.27
CA VAL A 27 -1.77 4.67 7.91
C VAL A 27 -1.56 3.30 7.30
N PHE A 28 -2.63 2.69 6.80
CA PHE A 28 -2.59 1.41 6.11
C PHE A 28 -2.84 1.58 4.62
N GLY A 29 -2.26 0.70 3.81
CA GLY A 29 -2.48 0.68 2.37
C GLY A 29 -1.95 -0.60 1.72
N ILE A 30 -2.20 -0.72 0.42
CA ILE A 30 -1.71 -1.82 -0.41
C ILE A 30 -0.40 -1.41 -1.11
N THR A 31 0.47 -2.38 -1.37
CA THR A 31 1.75 -2.17 -2.06
C THR A 31 1.57 -1.83 -3.54
N TRP A 32 2.64 -1.33 -4.15
CA TRP A 32 2.68 -1.12 -5.60
C TRP A 32 2.41 -2.42 -6.38
N PHE A 33 2.89 -3.57 -5.91
CA PHE A 33 2.57 -4.86 -6.54
C PHE A 33 1.07 -5.14 -6.54
N ALA A 34 0.40 -4.95 -5.40
CA ALA A 34 -1.03 -5.21 -5.29
C ALA A 34 -1.86 -4.31 -6.22
N GLN A 35 -1.55 -3.01 -6.33
CA GLN A 35 -2.29 -2.15 -7.26
C GLN A 35 -2.00 -2.46 -8.74
N ASP A 36 -0.79 -2.92 -9.09
CA ASP A 36 -0.46 -3.29 -10.47
C ASP A 36 -1.19 -4.58 -10.90
N GLU A 37 -1.25 -5.58 -10.01
CA GLU A 37 -2.00 -6.82 -10.23
C GLU A 37 -3.52 -6.59 -10.30
N LEU A 38 -4.06 -5.63 -9.55
CA LEU A 38 -5.48 -5.26 -9.59
C LEU A 38 -5.86 -4.46 -10.85
N GLY A 39 -4.89 -3.74 -11.44
CA GLY A 39 -5.12 -2.86 -12.57
C GLY A 39 -5.89 -1.58 -12.17
N GLU A 40 -6.86 -1.18 -12.99
CA GLU A 40 -7.64 0.05 -12.73
C GLU A 40 -8.66 -0.18 -11.60
N ILE A 41 -8.42 0.43 -10.44
CA ILE A 41 -9.33 0.38 -9.30
C ILE A 41 -10.51 1.31 -9.55
N VAL A 42 -11.70 0.74 -9.76
CA VAL A 42 -12.96 1.50 -9.99
C VAL A 42 -13.85 1.61 -8.76
N TYR A 43 -13.58 0.81 -7.73
CA TYR A 43 -14.38 0.74 -6.50
C TYR A 43 -13.50 0.31 -5.31
N ALA A 44 -13.75 0.90 -4.15
CA ALA A 44 -13.21 0.47 -2.87
C ALA A 44 -14.31 0.60 -1.79
N ASP A 45 -14.42 -0.42 -0.94
CA ASP A 45 -15.28 -0.41 0.24
C ASP A 45 -14.41 -0.23 1.48
N LEU A 46 -14.87 0.57 2.44
CA LEU A 46 -14.12 0.96 3.64
C LEU A 46 -14.95 0.73 4.91
#